data_AF-A0A8D8D3C2-F1
#
_entry.id   AF-A0A8D8D3C2-F1
#
_cell.length_a   1.000
_cell.length_b   1.000
_cell.length_c   1.000
_cell.angle_alpha   90.00
_cell.angle_beta   90.00
_cell.angle_gamma   90.00
#
_symmetry.space_group_name_H-M   'P 1'
#
loop_
_entity.id
_entity.type
_entity.pdbx_description
1 polymer ?
#
loop_
_entity_poly.entity_id
_entity_poly.type
_entity_poly.pdbx_seq_one_letter_code
_entity_poly.pdbx_strand_id
1 'polypeptide(L)'
;MIKVDENYPAQELAPAFPYRQVQLKQEVDPRQSFDILPELGRGTFGTVFLCRDKTSGLELAAKIVPCKKKKERTDALREIDIMSCLHHPRLIQLYDAFDYENKVYVILELVQGGELFERVIDDDFVLTEKACAVFMKQICEGMEYIHSRSIIHLDMKVGRNSVGYIVF
;
A
#
# COMPACT_ATOMS: atom_id res chain seq x y z
N MET A 1 -7.74 -4.71 -0.54
CA MET A 1 -6.88 -5.89 -0.84
C MET A 1 -7.59 -6.92 -1.72
N ILE A 2 -6.87 -7.57 -2.64
CA ILE A 2 -7.39 -8.67 -3.46
C ILE A 2 -7.49 -9.94 -2.61
N LYS A 3 -8.64 -10.61 -2.65
CA LYS A 3 -8.94 -11.86 -1.94
C LYS A 3 -8.99 -13.02 -2.93
N VAL A 4 -8.51 -14.17 -2.47
CA VAL A 4 -8.26 -15.38 -3.29
C VAL A 4 -9.34 -16.45 -3.15
N ASP A 5 -10.33 -16.21 -2.29
CA ASP A 5 -11.46 -17.12 -2.15
C ASP A 5 -12.45 -16.97 -3.32
N GLU A 6 -12.69 -18.05 -4.06
CA GLU A 6 -13.64 -18.08 -5.19
C GLU A 6 -15.11 -17.91 -4.75
N ASN A 7 -15.40 -18.13 -3.46
CA ASN A 7 -16.73 -17.97 -2.88
C ASN A 7 -16.85 -16.67 -2.08
N TYR A 8 -15.89 -15.74 -2.23
CA TYR A 8 -15.88 -14.49 -1.49
C TYR A 8 -17.18 -13.71 -1.73
N PRO A 9 -18.05 -13.54 -0.70
CA PRO A 9 -19.30 -12.84 -0.87
C PRO A 9 -19.00 -11.39 -1.27
N ALA A 10 -19.76 -10.85 -2.22
CA ALA A 10 -19.59 -9.51 -2.75
C ALA A 10 -19.87 -8.37 -1.73
N GLN A 11 -20.07 -8.68 -0.46
CA GLN A 11 -20.54 -7.75 0.57
C GLN A 11 -19.40 -7.24 1.44
N GLU A 12 -19.14 -5.93 1.25
CA GLU A 12 -18.46 -4.97 2.12
C GLU A 12 -17.17 -5.46 2.81
N LEU A 13 -16.06 -5.30 2.09
CA LEU A 13 -14.76 -5.16 2.73
C LEU A 13 -14.78 -3.94 3.65
N ALA A 14 -14.90 -4.16 4.95
CA ALA A 14 -14.59 -3.11 5.93
C ALA A 14 -13.11 -2.71 5.77
N PRO A 15 -12.78 -1.41 5.81
CA PRO A 15 -11.39 -0.99 5.77
C PRO A 15 -10.66 -1.47 7.05
N ALA A 16 -9.36 -1.76 6.93
CA ALA A 16 -8.56 -2.22 8.07
C ALA A 16 -8.57 -1.24 9.26
N PHE A 17 -8.75 0.04 8.99
CA PHE A 17 -8.96 1.12 9.94
C PHE A 17 -9.77 2.27 9.28
N PRO A 18 -10.41 3.17 10.05
CA PRO A 18 -11.19 4.27 9.50
C PRO A 18 -10.37 5.15 8.55
N TYR A 19 -10.98 5.60 7.44
CA TYR A 19 -10.34 6.49 6.49
C TYR A 19 -9.79 7.76 7.14
N ARG A 20 -8.55 8.11 6.78
CA ARG A 20 -7.82 9.23 7.39
C ARG A 20 -7.55 10.29 6.33
N GLN A 21 -7.73 11.56 6.72
CA GLN A 21 -7.13 12.68 6.01
C GLN A 21 -5.70 12.84 6.54
N VAL A 22 -4.72 12.54 5.69
CA VAL A 22 -3.31 12.56 6.06
C VAL A 22 -2.70 13.89 5.62
N GLN A 23 -2.04 14.57 6.55
CA GLN A 23 -1.24 15.75 6.28
C GLN A 23 0.23 15.41 6.48
N LEU A 24 1.09 15.83 5.56
CA LEU A 24 2.53 15.60 5.65
C LEU A 24 3.11 16.34 6.86
N LYS A 25 3.76 15.60 7.75
CA LYS A 25 4.48 16.14 8.90
C LYS A 25 5.94 16.40 8.53
N GLN A 26 6.36 17.66 8.54
CA GLN A 26 7.73 18.06 8.19
C GLN A 26 8.59 18.21 9.45
N GLU A 27 9.84 17.74 9.37
CA GLU A 27 10.85 17.87 10.44
C GLU A 27 10.41 17.25 11.79
N VAL A 28 9.47 16.31 11.75
CA VAL A 28 9.01 15.52 12.90
C VAL A 28 9.54 14.10 12.77
N ASP A 29 10.21 13.60 13.81
CA ASP A 29 10.71 12.24 13.83
C ASP A 29 9.55 11.24 13.93
N PRO A 30 9.34 10.37 12.92
CA PRO A 30 8.26 9.37 12.94
C PRO A 30 8.38 8.39 14.11
N ARG A 31 9.59 8.17 14.65
CA ARG A 31 9.83 7.28 15.80
C ARG A 31 9.19 7.79 17.09
N GLN A 32 8.74 9.05 17.14
CA GLN A 32 7.96 9.56 18.26
C GLN A 32 6.55 8.96 18.30
N SER A 33 5.97 8.64 17.13
CA SER A 33 4.61 8.09 17.00
C SER A 33 4.59 6.59 16.69
N PHE A 34 5.65 6.06 16.06
CA PHE A 34 5.69 4.67 15.60
C PHE A 34 6.93 3.93 16.11
N ASP A 35 6.76 2.66 16.45
CA ASP A 35 7.87 1.71 16.60
C ASP A 35 8.19 1.12 15.23
N ILE A 36 9.41 1.33 14.73
CA ILE A 36 9.88 0.73 13.49
C ILE A 36 10.50 -0.64 13.82
N LEU A 37 9.90 -1.68 13.29
CA LEU A 37 10.16 -3.10 13.55
C LEU A 37 10.96 -3.69 12.36
N PRO A 38 11.19 -5.02 12.27
CA PRO A 38 12.03 -5.60 11.23
C PRO A 38 11.62 -5.24 9.80
N GLU A 39 12.63 -5.26 8.91
CA GLU A 39 12.46 -5.07 7.47
C GLU A 39 11.55 -6.18 6.90
N LEU A 40 10.50 -5.75 6.19
CA LEU A 40 9.62 -6.65 5.42
C LEU A 40 10.17 -6.86 4.01
N GLY A 41 10.88 -5.86 3.47
CA GLY A 41 11.68 -6.02 2.28
C GLY A 41 12.28 -4.71 1.76
N ARG A 42 13.01 -4.81 0.65
CA ARG A 42 13.72 -3.70 0.00
C ARG A 42 13.58 -3.72 -1.51
N GLY A 43 13.28 -2.56 -2.08
CA GLY A 43 13.12 -2.37 -3.52
C GLY A 43 13.86 -1.13 -4.01
N THR A 44 13.69 -0.83 -5.29
CA THR A 44 14.35 0.33 -5.95
C THR A 44 13.97 1.67 -5.32
N PHE A 45 12.75 1.77 -4.79
CA PHE A 45 12.15 3.03 -4.32
C PHE A 45 12.21 3.20 -2.80
N GLY A 46 12.86 2.28 -2.08
CA GLY A 46 12.96 2.36 -0.63
C GLY A 46 12.93 1.00 0.05
N THR A 47 12.83 1.06 1.37
CA THR A 47 12.77 -0.12 2.23
C THR A 47 11.48 -0.07 3.03
N VAL A 48 10.78 -1.21 3.10
CA VAL A 48 9.53 -1.35 3.83
C VAL A 48 9.82 -2.09 5.13
N PHE A 49 9.37 -1.53 6.23
CA PHE A 49 9.49 -2.09 7.56
C PHE A 49 8.11 -2.37 8.11
N LEU A 50 8.00 -3.39 8.97
CA LEU A 50 6.86 -3.49 9.87
C LEU A 50 6.95 -2.28 10.82
N CYS A 51 5.83 -1.66 11.13
CA CYS A 51 5.78 -0.67 12.20
C CYS A 51 4.53 -0.82 13.04
N ARG A 52 4.53 -0.20 14.22
CA ARG A 52 3.40 -0.20 15.14
C ARG A 52 3.12 1.21 15.60
N ASP A 53 1.87 1.66 15.49
CA ASP A 53 1.45 2.92 16.12
C ASP A 53 1.51 2.77 17.64
N LYS A 54 2.26 3.64 18.31
CA LYS A 54 2.44 3.61 19.76
C LYS A 54 1.15 3.90 20.53
N THR A 55 0.22 4.62 19.91
CA THR A 55 -1.03 5.03 20.56
C THR A 55 -2.07 3.92 20.50
N SER A 56 -2.34 3.40 19.31
CA SER A 56 -3.37 2.38 19.09
C SER A 56 -2.85 0.94 19.20
N GLY A 57 -1.53 0.72 19.10
CA GLY A 57 -0.94 -0.60 18.98
C GLY A 57 -1.14 -1.26 17.61
N LEU A 58 -1.72 -0.55 16.63
CA LEU A 58 -2.01 -1.07 15.30
C LEU A 58 -0.73 -1.35 14.52
N GLU A 59 -0.64 -2.54 13.93
CA GLU A 59 0.46 -2.92 13.05
C GLU A 59 0.23 -2.41 11.62
N LEU A 60 1.29 -1.82 11.06
CA LEU A 60 1.29 -1.05 9.83
C LEU A 60 2.58 -1.34 9.05
N ALA A 61 2.68 -0.83 7.82
CA ALA A 61 3.90 -0.87 7.02
C ALA A 61 4.50 0.54 6.91
N ALA A 62 5.78 0.70 7.20
CA ALA A 62 6.53 1.94 7.01
C ALA A 62 7.42 1.83 5.78
N LYS A 63 7.04 2.46 4.67
CA LYS A 63 7.89 2.60 3.48
C LYS A 63 8.77 3.83 3.64
N ILE A 64 10.08 3.61 3.70
CA ILE A 64 11.08 4.65 3.88
C ILE A 64 11.79 4.89 2.55
N VAL A 65 11.59 6.08 1.99
CA VAL A 65 12.16 6.52 0.71
C VAL A 65 13.33 7.46 1.00
N PRO A 66 14.58 7.08 0.69
CA PRO A 66 15.71 7.99 0.75
C PRO A 66 15.56 9.07 -0.34
N CYS A 67 15.56 10.33 0.06
CA CYS A 67 15.43 11.46 -0.85
C CYS A 67 16.73 12.28 -0.84
N LYS A 68 17.73 11.80 -1.59
CA LYS A 68 19.03 12.50 -1.71
C LYS A 68 18.93 13.68 -2.67
N LYS A 69 18.02 13.60 -3.64
CA LYS A 69 17.78 14.63 -4.64
C LYS A 69 16.40 15.27 -4.43
N LYS A 70 16.30 16.56 -4.77
CA LYS A 70 15.02 17.29 -4.74
C LYS A 70 13.93 16.59 -5.55
N LYS A 71 14.27 16.02 -6.71
CA LYS A 71 13.32 15.29 -7.56
C LYS A 71 12.71 14.08 -6.85
N GLU A 72 13.54 13.25 -6.19
CA GLU A 72 13.08 12.06 -5.44
C GLU A 72 12.10 12.46 -4.34
N ARG A 73 12.39 13.56 -3.63
CA ARG A 73 11.48 14.13 -2.64
C ARG A 73 10.17 14.59 -3.28
N THR A 74 10.23 15.41 -4.33
CA THR A 74 9.02 15.91 -5.02
C THR A 74 8.14 14.76 -5.51
N ASP A 75 8.72 13.71 -6.06
CA ASP A 75 7.98 12.55 -6.57
C ASP A 75 7.31 11.78 -5.42
N ALA A 76 8.01 11.56 -4.29
CA ALA A 76 7.43 10.92 -3.11
C ALA A 76 6.31 11.74 -2.46
N LEU A 77 6.45 13.07 -2.40
CA LEU A 77 5.41 13.95 -1.85
C LEU A 77 4.14 13.96 -2.73
N ARG A 78 4.32 13.94 -4.06
CA ARG A 78 3.18 13.80 -5.00
C ARG A 78 2.45 12.47 -4.82
N GLU A 79 3.18 11.38 -4.57
CA GLU A 79 2.58 10.07 -4.29
C GLU A 79 1.69 10.15 -3.03
N ILE A 80 2.18 10.78 -1.95
CA ILE A 80 1.42 11.01 -0.72
C ILE A 80 0.16 11.84 -0.98
N ASP A 81 0.28 12.94 -1.73
CA ASP A 81 -0.86 13.81 -2.05
C ASP A 81 -1.96 13.04 -2.80
N ILE A 82 -1.58 12.23 -3.79
CA ILE A 82 -2.51 11.38 -4.54
C ILE A 82 -3.17 10.36 -3.61
N MET A 83 -2.38 9.63 -2.82
CA MET A 83 -2.90 8.59 -1.91
C MET A 83 -3.83 9.15 -0.83
N SER A 84 -3.59 10.38 -0.35
CA SER A 84 -4.40 11.02 0.68
C SER A 84 -5.87 11.21 0.27
N CYS A 85 -6.14 11.24 -1.04
CA CYS A 85 -7.47 11.44 -1.62
C CYS A 85 -8.16 10.12 -2.04
N LEU A 86 -7.52 8.97 -1.79
CA LEU A 86 -7.99 7.67 -2.28
C LEU A 86 -8.42 6.77 -1.12
N HIS A 87 -9.73 6.65 -0.97
CA HIS A 87 -10.40 5.87 0.08
C HIS A 87 -11.32 4.83 -0.55
N HIS A 88 -10.81 3.62 -0.72
CA HIS A 88 -11.54 2.52 -1.33
C HIS A 88 -11.02 1.17 -0.83
N PRO A 89 -11.88 0.16 -0.56
CA PRO A 89 -11.47 -1.13 0.00
C PRO A 89 -10.54 -1.97 -0.89
N ARG A 90 -10.49 -1.68 -2.20
CA ARG A 90 -9.57 -2.34 -3.13
C ARG A 90 -8.22 -1.65 -3.25
N LEU A 91 -8.00 -0.54 -2.54
CA LEU A 91 -6.78 0.26 -2.59
C LEU A 91 -6.11 0.24 -1.22
N ILE A 92 -4.79 0.20 -1.19
CA ILE A 92 -4.04 0.33 0.07
C ILE A 92 -4.33 1.69 0.72
N GLN A 93 -4.53 1.71 2.03
CA GLN A 93 -4.81 2.94 2.74
C GLN A 93 -3.53 3.62 3.27
N LEU A 94 -3.42 4.93 3.07
CA LEU A 94 -2.43 5.78 3.73
C LEU A 94 -2.85 6.06 5.18
N TYR A 95 -2.00 5.74 6.14
CA TYR A 95 -2.23 5.95 7.56
C TYR A 95 -1.67 7.28 8.07
N ASP A 96 -0.43 7.61 7.67
CA ASP A 96 0.29 8.82 8.06
C ASP A 96 1.49 9.06 7.13
N ALA A 97 2.08 10.26 7.15
CA ALA A 97 3.23 10.59 6.31
C ALA A 97 4.17 11.62 6.95
N PHE A 98 5.48 11.40 6.80
CA PHE A 98 6.53 12.25 7.37
C PHE A 98 7.61 12.58 6.35
N ASP A 99 8.15 13.79 6.43
CA ASP A 99 9.36 14.20 5.72
C ASP A 99 10.40 14.65 6.76
N TYR A 100 11.42 13.80 6.96
CA TYR A 100 12.37 13.95 8.06
C TYR A 100 13.76 13.42 7.67
N GLU A 101 14.83 14.19 7.94
CA GLU A 101 16.23 13.81 7.71
C GLU A 101 16.53 13.22 6.32
N ASN A 102 16.13 13.93 5.26
CA ASN A 102 16.30 13.50 3.86
C ASN A 102 15.61 12.18 3.51
N LYS A 103 14.58 11.79 4.26
CA LYS A 103 13.76 10.62 4.01
C LYS A 103 12.29 10.99 4.07
N VAL A 104 11.52 10.39 3.18
CA VAL A 104 10.06 10.41 3.24
C VAL A 104 9.61 9.07 3.82
N TYR A 105 8.79 9.12 4.86
CA TYR A 105 8.19 7.96 5.50
C TYR A 105 6.71 7.94 5.14
N VAL A 106 6.29 6.87 4.47
CA VAL A 106 4.90 6.64 4.10
C VAL A 106 4.38 5.49 4.97
N ILE A 107 3.46 5.80 5.88
CA ILE A 107 2.87 4.81 6.79
C ILE A 107 1.60 4.29 6.15
N LEU A 108 1.54 2.98 5.95
CA LEU A 108 0.53 2.30 5.13
C LEU A 108 -0.16 1.20 5.92
N GLU A 109 -1.35 0.84 5.47
CA GLU A 109 -1.99 -0.42 5.84
C GLU A 109 -1.03 -1.60 5.68
N LEU A 110 -0.91 -2.42 6.73
CA LEU A 110 -0.16 -3.66 6.64
C LEU A 110 -0.98 -4.71 5.89
N VAL A 111 -0.43 -5.16 4.78
CA VAL A 111 -1.05 -6.16 3.94
C VAL A 111 -0.45 -7.54 4.25
N GLN A 112 -1.27 -8.42 4.80
CA GLN A 112 -0.89 -9.80 5.12
C GLN A 112 -1.45 -10.77 4.06
N GLY A 113 -0.67 -11.79 3.69
CA GLY A 113 -1.07 -12.81 2.71
C GLY A 113 -0.23 -12.86 1.43
N GLY A 114 0.87 -12.11 1.36
CA GLY A 114 1.83 -12.16 0.24
C GLY A 114 1.33 -11.49 -1.03
N GLU A 115 2.14 -11.55 -2.09
CA GLU A 115 1.75 -11.05 -3.41
C GLU A 115 0.75 -12.00 -4.08
N LEU A 116 -0.20 -11.45 -4.85
CA LEU A 116 -1.12 -12.27 -5.66
C LEU A 116 -0.34 -13.23 -6.57
N PHE A 117 0.78 -12.79 -7.14
CA PHE A 117 1.63 -13.63 -7.98
C PHE A 117 2.19 -14.83 -7.22
N GLU A 118 2.72 -14.63 -6.01
CA GLU A 118 3.25 -15.71 -5.17
C GLU A 118 2.17 -16.74 -4.84
N ARG A 119 0.95 -16.28 -4.57
CA ARG A 119 -0.17 -17.18 -4.30
C ARG A 119 -0.62 -17.97 -5.53
N VAL A 120 -0.54 -17.38 -6.71
CA VAL A 120 -0.97 -18.01 -7.97
C VAL A 120 0.02 -19.08 -8.44
N ILE A 121 1.31 -18.94 -8.13
CA ILE A 121 2.35 -19.91 -8.50
C ILE A 121 2.62 -20.96 -7.40
N ASP A 122 1.89 -20.89 -6.31
CA ASP A 122 1.97 -21.84 -5.20
C ASP A 122 1.50 -23.22 -5.68
N ASP A 123 2.26 -24.27 -5.36
CA ASP A 123 1.97 -25.64 -5.79
C ASP A 123 0.61 -26.13 -5.29
N ASP A 124 0.15 -25.58 -4.15
CA ASP A 124 -1.14 -25.89 -3.54
C ASP A 124 -2.30 -25.02 -4.10
N PHE A 125 -2.05 -24.16 -5.09
CA PHE A 125 -3.07 -23.32 -5.73
C PHE A 125 -3.35 -23.73 -7.16
N VAL A 126 -4.60 -24.15 -7.43
CA VAL A 126 -5.07 -24.37 -8.80
C VAL A 126 -5.65 -23.08 -9.34
N LEU A 127 -4.91 -22.41 -10.23
CA LEU A 127 -5.41 -21.24 -10.94
C LEU A 127 -6.47 -21.67 -11.97
N THR A 128 -7.74 -21.39 -11.66
CA THR A 128 -8.87 -21.61 -12.57
C THR A 128 -9.25 -20.31 -13.30
N GLU A 129 -9.96 -20.42 -14.43
CA GLU A 129 -10.53 -19.25 -15.11
C GLU A 129 -11.49 -18.47 -14.19
N LYS A 130 -12.22 -19.18 -13.34
CA LYS A 130 -13.11 -18.58 -12.34
C LYS A 130 -12.33 -17.76 -11.31
N ALA A 131 -11.23 -18.29 -10.78
CA ALA A 131 -10.34 -17.55 -9.88
C ALA A 131 -9.78 -16.30 -10.57
N CYS A 132 -9.33 -16.41 -11.83
CA CYS A 132 -8.90 -15.25 -12.63
C CYS A 132 -9.97 -14.17 -12.76
N ALA A 133 -11.21 -14.57 -13.06
CA ALA A 133 -12.33 -13.63 -13.16
C ALA A 133 -12.60 -12.91 -11.83
N VAL A 134 -12.48 -13.61 -10.70
CA VAL A 134 -12.59 -13.01 -9.35
C VAL A 134 -11.47 -12.01 -9.07
N PHE A 135 -10.23 -12.29 -9.48
CA PHE A 135 -9.12 -11.33 -9.36
C PHE A 135 -9.34 -10.09 -10.22
N MET A 136 -9.69 -10.31 -11.50
CA MET A 136 -9.91 -9.22 -12.45
C MET A 136 -11.04 -8.30 -12.01
N LYS A 137 -12.13 -8.86 -11.48
CA LYS A 137 -13.23 -8.05 -10.92
C LYS A 137 -12.72 -7.10 -9.84
N GLN A 138 -11.93 -7.59 -8.89
CA GLN A 138 -11.42 -6.79 -7.76
C GLN A 138 -10.43 -5.70 -8.23
N ILE A 139 -9.60 -6.01 -9.22
CA ILE A 139 -8.70 -5.03 -9.84
C ILE A 139 -9.51 -3.95 -10.56
N CYS A 140 -10.50 -4.36 -11.37
CA CYS A 140 -11.37 -3.43 -12.09
C CYS A 140 -12.16 -2.51 -11.14
N GLU A 141 -12.67 -3.02 -10.01
CA GLU A 141 -13.33 -2.21 -8.97
C GLU A 141 -12.38 -1.10 -8.44
N GLY A 142 -11.12 -1.44 -8.17
CA GLY A 142 -10.11 -0.45 -7.76
C GLY A 142 -9.80 0.57 -8.85
N MET A 143 -9.63 0.12 -10.09
CA MET A 143 -9.32 0.98 -11.23
C MET A 143 -10.48 1.91 -11.60
N GLU A 144 -11.72 1.42 -11.55
CA GLU A 144 -12.92 2.23 -11.75
C GLU A 144 -12.95 3.41 -10.76
N TYR A 145 -12.68 3.14 -9.48
CA TYR A 145 -12.62 4.18 -8.46
C TYR A 145 -11.56 5.24 -8.74
N ILE A 146 -10.35 4.84 -9.14
CA ILE A 146 -9.26 5.77 -9.44
C ILE A 146 -9.59 6.61 -10.69
N HIS A 147 -10.10 5.95 -11.74
CA HIS A 147 -10.48 6.61 -12.99
C HIS A 147 -11.63 7.61 -12.79
N SER A 148 -12.58 7.32 -11.88
CA SER A 148 -13.65 8.27 -11.52
C SER A 148 -13.13 9.56 -10.89
N ARG A 149 -11.86 9.58 -10.42
CA ARG A 149 -11.16 10.74 -9.86
C ARG A 149 -10.17 11.37 -10.84
N SER A 150 -10.22 10.99 -12.12
CA SER A 150 -9.29 11.48 -13.15
C SER A 150 -7.81 11.20 -12.86
N ILE A 151 -7.53 10.11 -12.14
CA ILE A 151 -6.17 9.62 -11.87
C ILE A 151 -5.91 8.42 -12.78
N ILE A 152 -4.70 8.29 -13.31
CA ILE A 152 -4.26 7.14 -14.11
C ILE A 152 -3.10 6.49 -13.36
N HIS A 153 -3.17 5.17 -13.13
CA HIS A 153 -2.16 4.46 -12.33
C HIS A 153 -0.80 4.35 -13.05
N LEU A 154 -0.78 4.05 -14.35
CA LEU A 154 0.42 3.95 -15.22
C LEU A 154 1.48 2.88 -14.88
N ASP A 155 1.37 2.14 -13.78
CA ASP A 155 2.34 1.09 -13.36
C ASP A 155 1.64 -0.14 -12.74
N MET A 156 0.56 -0.60 -13.36
CA MET A 156 -0.15 -1.81 -12.91
C MET A 156 0.59 -3.06 -13.39
N LYS A 157 1.12 -3.86 -12.45
CA LYS A 157 1.90 -5.08 -12.73
C LYS A 157 1.65 -6.18 -11.69
N VAL A 158 1.90 -7.42 -12.11
CA VAL A 158 1.79 -8.65 -11.28
C VAL A 158 3.21 -9.23 -11.18
N GLY A 159 4.05 -8.83 -10.19
CA GLY A 159 5.45 -9.33 -10.19
C GLY A 159 6.44 -9.00 -9.04
N ARG A 160 7.32 -10.01 -8.87
CA ARG A 160 8.08 -10.57 -7.73
C ARG A 160 9.28 -9.81 -7.11
N ASN A 161 9.59 -8.58 -7.49
CA ASN A 161 10.74 -7.83 -6.91
C ASN A 161 10.38 -6.36 -6.61
N SER A 162 9.11 -6.14 -6.33
CA SER A 162 8.58 -4.82 -6.09
C SER A 162 8.25 -4.74 -4.60
N VAL A 163 9.25 -4.51 -3.75
CA VAL A 163 9.00 -4.07 -2.35
C VAL A 163 8.53 -2.61 -2.33
N GLY A 164 7.53 -2.38 -3.16
CA GLY A 164 7.09 -1.14 -3.67
C GLY A 164 5.89 -1.49 -4.53
N TYR A 165 4.76 -0.99 -4.07
CA TYR A 165 3.61 -0.74 -4.93
C TYR A 165 2.70 -1.95 -5.17
N ILE A 166 2.05 -2.40 -4.10
CA ILE A 166 0.59 -2.28 -4.07
C ILE A 166 0.31 -0.90 -3.47
N VAL A 167 0.56 0.11 -4.28
CA VAL A 167 -0.14 1.39 -4.28
C VAL A 167 -0.80 1.36 -5.66
N PHE A 168 -1.55 0.30 -6.00
CA PHE A 168 -2.87 -0.04 -5.49
C PHE A 168 -3.12 -1.55 -5.39
#